data_AF-A0A974BKT6-F1
#
_entry.id   AF-A0A974BKT6-F1
#
_cell.length_a   1.000
_cell.length_b   1.000
_cell.length_c   1.000
_cell.angle_alpha   90.00
_cell.angle_beta   90.00
_cell.angle_gamma   90.00
#
_symmetry.space_group_name_H-M   'P 1'
#
loop_
_entity.id
_entity.type
_entity.pdbx_description
1 polymer ?
#
loop_
_entity_poly.entity_id
_entity_poly.type
_entity_poly.pdbx_seq_one_letter_code
_entity_poly.pdbx_strand_id
1 'polypeptide(L)'
;MYNLRLLREERKLSQQKLADEFDIAQSQIQNYETGGYQPNIETLHKYADYFDVSVDFLLGRTDIRHKPKAVKEYDLSSDEQTLVNRYRCLRPNQYRILNLFLDALEDK
;
A
#
# COMPACT_ATOMS: atom_id res chain seq x y z
N MET A 1 -5.84 1.35 -14.40
CA MET A 1 -5.28 1.21 -13.04
C MET A 1 -6.09 0.15 -12.30
N TYR A 2 -5.59 -1.08 -12.19
CA TYR A 2 -6.39 -2.23 -11.76
C TYR A 2 -7.01 -2.05 -10.37
N ASN A 3 -6.26 -1.45 -9.42
CA ASN A 3 -6.68 -1.29 -8.04
C ASN A 3 -7.32 0.09 -7.73
N LEU A 4 -7.52 0.95 -8.73
CA LEU A 4 -8.07 2.30 -8.49
C LEU A 4 -9.49 2.26 -7.91
N ARG A 5 -10.36 1.42 -8.48
CA ARG A 5 -11.75 1.28 -8.02
C ARG A 5 -11.80 0.81 -6.57
N LEU A 6 -10.99 -0.19 -6.24
CA LEU A 6 -10.85 -0.72 -4.89
C LEU A 6 -10.47 0.39 -3.89
N LEU A 7 -9.40 1.13 -4.19
CA LEU A 7 -8.91 2.21 -3.32
C LEU A 7 -9.93 3.34 -3.15
N ARG A 8 -10.63 3.70 -4.23
CA ARG A 8 -11.71 4.71 -4.19
C ARG A 8 -12.86 4.26 -3.29
N GLU A 9 -13.31 3.01 -3.43
CA GLU A 9 -14.42 2.45 -2.67
C GLU A 9 -14.08 2.29 -1.18
N GLU A 10 -12.84 1.91 -0.85
CA GLU A 10 -12.35 1.85 0.54
C GLU A 10 -12.42 3.22 1.25
N ARG A 11 -12.14 4.30 0.52
CA ARG A 11 -12.30 5.68 1.02
C ARG A 11 -13.73 6.22 0.90
N LYS A 12 -14.69 5.39 0.46
CA LYS A 12 -16.11 5.77 0.27
C LYS A 12 -16.29 6.96 -0.68
N LEU A 13 -15.42 7.09 -1.67
CA LEU A 13 -15.48 8.14 -2.68
C LEU A 13 -16.33 7.68 -3.88
N SER A 14 -17.15 8.57 -4.43
CA SER A 14 -17.74 8.35 -5.76
C SER A 14 -16.71 8.67 -6.84
N GLN A 15 -16.93 8.21 -8.08
CA GLN A 15 -16.07 8.60 -9.20
C GLN A 15 -16.03 10.12 -9.37
N GLN A 16 -17.16 10.80 -9.20
CA GLN A 16 -17.24 12.26 -9.27
C GLN A 16 -16.38 12.92 -8.19
N LYS A 17 -16.50 12.49 -6.92
CA LYS A 17 -15.70 13.06 -5.83
C LYS A 17 -14.21 12.91 -6.06
N LEU A 18 -13.76 11.74 -6.52
CA LEU A 18 -12.35 11.53 -6.83
C LEU A 18 -11.91 12.40 -8.01
N ALA A 19 -12.77 12.59 -9.01
CA ALA A 19 -12.48 13.47 -10.14
C ALA A 19 -12.34 14.94 -9.69
N ASP A 20 -13.22 15.39 -8.80
CA ASP A 20 -13.18 16.74 -8.22
C ASP A 20 -11.89 16.97 -7.41
N GLU A 21 -11.44 15.96 -6.65
CA GLU A 21 -10.18 16.06 -5.88
C GLU A 21 -8.93 16.16 -6.75
N PHE A 22 -8.99 15.67 -7.99
CA PHE A 22 -7.88 15.69 -8.94
C PHE A 22 -8.06 16.72 -10.06
N ASP A 23 -9.11 17.54 -10.00
CA ASP A 23 -9.49 18.53 -11.02
C ASP A 23 -9.55 17.94 -12.43
N ILE A 24 -10.22 16.79 -12.57
CA ILE A 24 -10.46 16.12 -13.85
C ILE A 24 -11.93 15.77 -14.05
N ALA A 25 -12.30 15.40 -15.28
CA ALA A 25 -13.65 14.92 -15.56
C ALA A 25 -13.88 13.52 -14.96
N GLN A 26 -15.09 13.24 -14.47
CA GLN A 26 -15.51 11.92 -14.00
C GLN A 26 -15.24 10.80 -15.02
N SER A 27 -15.42 11.11 -16.31
CA SER A 27 -15.15 10.17 -17.41
C SER A 27 -13.69 9.71 -17.45
N GLN A 28 -12.74 10.52 -16.99
CA GLN A 28 -11.34 10.11 -16.88
C GLN A 28 -11.15 9.06 -15.77
N ILE A 29 -11.77 9.25 -14.60
CA ILE A 29 -11.77 8.25 -13.53
C ILE A 29 -12.38 6.94 -14.03
N GLN A 30 -13.53 7.01 -14.69
CA GLN A 30 -14.17 5.84 -15.28
C GLN A 30 -13.23 5.11 -16.25
N ASN A 31 -12.55 5.85 -17.15
CA ASN A 31 -11.61 5.27 -18.10
C ASN A 31 -10.39 4.62 -17.42
N TYR A 32 -9.90 5.21 -16.33
CA TYR A 32 -8.81 4.62 -15.54
C TYR A 32 -9.23 3.32 -14.85
N GLU A 33 -10.48 3.23 -14.38
CA GLU A 33 -11.03 2.04 -13.72
C GLU A 33 -11.38 0.92 -14.70
N THR A 34 -11.85 1.24 -15.92
CA THR A 34 -12.21 0.25 -16.94
C THR A 34 -11.05 -0.15 -17.85
N GLY A 35 -9.92 0.57 -17.79
CA GLY A 35 -8.72 0.29 -18.59
C GLY A 35 -8.77 0.85 -20.01
N GLY A 36 -9.75 1.69 -20.34
CA GLY A 36 -9.89 2.28 -21.68
C GLY A 36 -8.83 3.33 -22.01
N TYR A 37 -8.24 3.98 -21.00
CA TYR A 37 -7.17 4.97 -21.19
C TYR A 37 -6.10 4.82 -20.11
N GLN A 38 -4.83 4.86 -20.50
CA GLN A 38 -3.72 4.78 -19.56
C GLN A 38 -3.32 6.17 -19.07
N PRO A 39 -3.23 6.39 -17.75
CA PRO A 39 -2.73 7.62 -17.17
C PRO A 39 -1.24 7.80 -17.47
N ASN A 40 -0.78 9.05 -17.55
CA ASN A 40 0.65 9.32 -17.66
C ASN A 40 1.38 9.02 -16.34
N ILE A 41 2.71 9.05 -16.39
CA ILE A 41 3.57 8.73 -15.23
C ILE A 41 3.30 9.68 -14.06
N GLU A 42 3.12 10.97 -14.31
CA GLU A 42 2.86 11.96 -13.26
C GLU A 42 1.52 11.69 -12.54
N THR A 43 0.47 11.38 -13.29
CA THR A 43 -0.83 10.97 -12.75
C THR A 43 -0.69 9.69 -11.93
N LEU A 44 0.07 8.69 -12.38
CA LEU A 44 0.31 7.48 -11.59
C LEU A 44 0.92 7.80 -10.22
N HIS A 45 1.93 8.69 -10.18
CA HIS A 45 2.54 9.12 -8.93
C HIS A 45 1.53 9.84 -8.02
N LYS A 46 0.78 10.80 -8.54
CA LYS A 46 -0.23 11.54 -7.76
C LYS A 46 -1.26 10.62 -7.11
N TYR A 47 -1.76 9.63 -7.84
CA TYR A 47 -2.73 8.68 -7.31
C TYR A 47 -2.10 7.73 -6.29
N ALA A 48 -0.90 7.22 -6.57
CA ALA A 48 -0.16 6.38 -5.63
C ALA A 48 0.13 7.11 -4.31
N ASP A 49 0.49 8.40 -4.39
CA ASP A 49 0.71 9.26 -3.23
C ASP A 49 -0.58 9.54 -2.47
N TYR A 50 -1.63 9.93 -3.16
CA TYR A 50 -2.92 10.21 -2.57
C TYR A 50 -3.47 9.01 -1.79
N PHE A 51 -3.39 7.80 -2.35
CA PHE A 51 -3.87 6.57 -1.72
C PHE A 51 -2.87 5.93 -0.75
N ASP A 52 -1.67 6.49 -0.62
CA ASP A 52 -0.53 5.94 0.15
C ASP A 52 -0.19 4.49 -0.21
N VAL A 53 -0.07 4.22 -1.52
CA VAL A 53 0.27 2.92 -2.08
C VAL A 53 1.44 2.99 -3.06
N SER A 54 2.03 1.85 -3.40
CA SER A 54 2.99 1.76 -4.50
C SER A 54 2.30 1.89 -5.86
N VAL A 55 3.02 2.40 -6.87
CA VAL A 55 2.54 2.42 -8.26
C VAL A 55 2.28 0.99 -8.77
N ASP A 56 3.14 0.04 -8.40
CA ASP A 56 2.96 -1.37 -8.74
C ASP A 56 1.66 -1.94 -8.16
N PHE A 57 1.31 -1.59 -6.91
CA PHE A 57 0.01 -1.95 -6.36
C PHE A 57 -1.13 -1.29 -7.12
N LEU A 58 -1.06 0.02 -7.37
CA LEU A 58 -2.10 0.75 -8.11
C LEU A 58 -2.38 0.13 -9.49
N LEU A 59 -1.33 -0.38 -10.15
CA LEU A 59 -1.41 -1.05 -11.44
C LEU A 59 -1.77 -2.54 -11.36
N GLY A 60 -1.81 -3.15 -10.17
CA GLY A 60 -2.13 -4.57 -9.98
C GLY A 60 -0.97 -5.51 -10.26
N ARG A 61 0.28 -5.05 -10.15
CA ARG A 61 1.50 -5.84 -10.37
C ARG A 61 2.02 -6.54 -9.11
N THR A 62 1.49 -6.17 -7.95
CA THR A 62 1.83 -6.75 -6.65
C THR A 62 0.64 -6.62 -5.70
N ASP A 63 0.54 -7.52 -4.72
CA ASP A 63 -0.40 -7.43 -3.61
C ASP A 63 0.14 -6.55 -2.45
N ILE A 64 1.40 -6.13 -2.53
CA ILE A 64 2.04 -5.28 -1.52
C ILE A 64 1.56 -3.83 -1.70
N ARG A 65 0.60 -3.43 -0.86
CA ARG A 65 -0.02 -2.09 -0.89
C ARG A 65 0.97 -0.96 -0.71
N HIS A 66 1.78 -1.03 0.34
CA HIS A 66 2.60 0.11 0.75
C HIS A 66 3.73 0.38 -0.23
N LYS A 67 4.10 1.66 -0.35
CA LYS A 67 5.34 2.04 -1.03
C LYS A 67 6.52 1.33 -0.38
N PRO A 68 7.55 0.93 -1.14
CA PRO A 68 8.81 0.53 -0.56
C PRO A 68 9.28 1.65 0.37
N LYS A 69 9.25 1.39 1.68
CA LYS A 69 9.81 2.36 2.63
C LYS A 69 11.31 2.32 2.43
N ALA A 70 11.92 3.48 2.21
CA ALA A 70 13.36 3.60 2.31
C ALA A 70 13.74 3.10 3.72
N VAL A 71 14.40 1.95 3.77
CA VAL A 71 14.99 1.46 5.01
C VAL A 71 16.08 2.47 5.32
N LYS A 72 15.92 3.26 6.40
CA LYS A 72 17.03 4.09 6.89
C LYS A 72 18.16 3.11 7.22
N GLU A 73 19.33 3.33 6.63
CA GLU A 73 20.57 2.58 6.89
C GLU A 73 20.93 2.64 8.37
N TYR A 74 20.33 1.78 9.16
CA TYR A 74 21.12 0.93 10.01
C TYR A 74 20.99 -0.42 9.32
N ASP A 75 22.03 -0.86 8.62
CA ASP A 75 22.05 -2.22 8.08
C ASP A 75 21.66 -3.15 9.23
N LEU A 76 20.55 -3.86 9.07
CA LEU A 76 20.17 -4.88 10.02
C LEU A 76 21.38 -5.81 10.10
N SER A 77 21.95 -5.96 11.29
CA SER A 77 22.92 -7.00 11.57
C SER A 77 22.36 -8.35 11.11
N SER A 78 23.23 -9.33 10.85
CA SER A 78 22.79 -10.67 10.43
C SER A 78 21.73 -11.26 11.36
N ASP A 79 21.80 -10.93 12.66
CA ASP A 79 20.86 -11.39 13.68
C ASP A 79 19.50 -10.68 13.57
N GLU A 80 19.50 -9.35 13.41
CA GLU A 80 18.29 -8.57 13.19
C GLU A 80 17.59 -8.97 11.89
N GLN A 81 18.34 -9.18 10.81
CA GLN A 81 17.80 -9.65 9.53
C GLN A 81 17.19 -11.04 9.66
N THR A 82 17.84 -11.94 10.40
CA THR A 82 17.32 -13.28 10.69
C THR A 82 16.03 -13.21 11.49
N LEU A 83 15.95 -12.32 12.49
CA LEU A 83 14.76 -12.12 13.31
C LEU A 83 13.58 -11.62 12.47
N VAL A 84 13.81 -10.60 11.63
CA VAL A 84 12.80 -10.06 10.70
C VAL A 84 12.31 -11.14 9.72
N ASN A 85 13.21 -11.95 9.16
CA ASN A 85 12.83 -13.02 8.24
C ASN A 85 11.99 -14.10 8.92
N ARG A 86 12.37 -14.52 10.13
CA ARG A 86 11.58 -15.48 10.92
C ARG A 86 10.20 -14.93 11.25
N TYR A 87 10.14 -13.67 11.67
CA TYR A 87 8.89 -12.96 11.97
C TYR A 87 7.95 -12.91 10.77
N ARG A 88 8.46 -12.60 9.57
CA ARG A 88 7.67 -12.55 8.32
C ARG A 88 7.08 -13.91 7.92
N CYS A 89 7.62 -15.02 8.43
CA CYS A 89 7.14 -16.37 8.16
C CYS A 89 6.20 -16.93 9.25
N LEU A 90 5.83 -16.14 10.27
CA LEU A 90 4.96 -16.59 11.35
C LEU A 90 3.50 -16.73 10.89
N ARG A 91 2.83 -17.75 11.42
CA ARG A 91 1.37 -17.92 11.29
C ARG A 91 0.62 -17.00 12.27
N PRO A 92 -0.66 -16.68 12.02
CA PRO A 92 -1.42 -15.75 12.85
C PRO A 92 -1.43 -16.10 14.35
N ASN A 93 -1.50 -17.39 14.69
CA ASN A 93 -1.45 -17.85 16.08
C ASN A 93 -0.07 -17.71 16.74
N GLN A 94 1.01 -17.79 15.96
CA GLN A 94 2.38 -17.61 16.44
C GLN A 94 2.70 -16.14 16.66
N TYR A 95 2.16 -15.27 15.83
CA TYR A 95 2.25 -13.82 15.97
C TYR A 95 1.70 -13.34 17.31
N ARG A 96 0.54 -13.87 17.72
CA ARG A 96 -0.08 -13.55 19.01
C ARG A 96 0.79 -13.93 20.20
N ILE A 97 1.45 -15.09 20.13
CA ILE A 97 2.35 -15.57 21.20
C ILE A 97 3.58 -14.67 21.27
N LEU A 98 4.19 -14.35 20.12
CA LEU A 98 5.37 -13.49 20.08
C LEU A 98 5.09 -12.11 20.67
N ASN A 99 3.96 -11.48 20.33
CA ASN A 99 3.61 -10.18 20.89
C ASN A 99 3.40 -10.24 22.40
N LEU A 100 2.72 -11.27 22.93
CA LEU A 100 2.58 -11.46 24.38
C LEU A 100 3.93 -11.56 25.09
N PHE A 101 4.91 -12.22 24.47
CA PHE A 101 6.27 -12.30 25.00
C PHE A 101 7.00 -10.97 24.94
N LEU A 102 6.84 -10.18 23.87
CA LEU A 102 7.45 -8.86 23.75
C LEU A 102 6.86 -7.88 24.76
N ASP A 103 5.53 -7.86 24.92
CA ASP A 103 4.83 -7.03 25.90
C ASP A 103 5.34 -7.32 27.32
N ALA A 104 5.51 -8.61 27.67
CA ALA A 104 6.05 -9.02 28.97
C ALA A 104 7.52 -8.63 29.20
N LEU A 105 8.28 -8.35 28.14
CA LEU A 105 9.66 -7.86 28.22
C LEU A 105 9.74 -6.33 28.29
N GLU A 106 8.74 -5.63 27.79
CA GLU A 106 8.61 -4.16 27.83
C GLU A 106 8.09 -3.65 29.18
N ASP A 107 7.34 -4.46 29.93
CA ASP A 107 6.81 -4.15 31.28
C ASP A 107 7.91 -4.16 32.39
N LYS A 108 8.98 -3.40 32.18
CA LYS A 108 9.98 -3.02 33.20
C LYS A 108 9.85 -1.57 33.62
#